data_AF-A0A671YGT6-F1
#
_entry.id   AF-A0A671YGT6-F1
#
_cell.length_a   1.000
_cell.length_b   1.000
_cell.length_c   1.000
_cell.angle_alpha   90.00
_cell.angle_beta   90.00
_cell.angle_gamma   90.00
#
_symmetry.space_group_name_H-M   'P 1'
#
loop_
_entity.id
_entity.type
_entity.pdbx_description
1 polymer ?
#
loop_
_entity_poly.entity_id
_entity_poly.type
_entity_poly.pdbx_seq_one_letter_code
_entity_poly.pdbx_strand_id
1 'polypeptide(L)'
;MRSARFLLIPVLLLFLAFPVARGRYNDDFDDGEDLADFDDNDFAEFEDMNDDQAAEAETAPPPRASQSSQPEEDEDEDEATVELEDGQDGFEDSETQDQDNYKYDQEEFEGMGDMEKPGHIKDTLIIHTLAASLQVPPHLQNSWESYYMEILMVTGLLAYIMNYIIGKNKNSRLAQSWFSSHRELLESNFALVGDDGTSKEAVSTGKLNQENEHIYNLWCSGRVCCEGMLIQLKFLKRQDLLNVLARMMRPACDQVQIKVTLNEEDMDTFVFAIGTKKAMARLQKEMQDLSEFCGDKPKSGAKYGLPDSLAILSEMGEVTDGVMDNKMAHYVTNHADKIESIHFSDQFSGPKVMQEEGQPLKLPETKKTLLFTFNVPGMGNTSPKDMDSLLPLMNMVIYSIDKVKKLRLNREGKQKADRNRARVEENFLKQTHAQRQEAAQTRREEKKRAEKERIMNEEDPERQRRLEEAAQRREQKKIEKKQMKMKQIKVKAM
;
A
#
# COMPACT_ATOMS: atom_id res chain seq x y z
N MET A 1 -23.47 -13.31 -44.11
CA MET A 1 -24.77 -13.35 -43.38
C MET A 1 -25.24 -14.74 -42.92
N ARG A 2 -24.48 -15.85 -43.12
CA ARG A 2 -24.85 -17.18 -42.59
C ARG A 2 -24.12 -17.57 -41.29
N SER A 3 -22.89 -17.09 -41.03
CA SER A 3 -22.16 -17.41 -39.79
C SER A 3 -22.63 -16.65 -38.53
N ALA A 4 -23.25 -15.48 -38.68
CA ALA A 4 -23.76 -14.72 -37.53
C ALA A 4 -24.97 -15.38 -36.84
N ARG A 5 -25.69 -16.26 -37.56
CA ARG A 5 -26.86 -16.97 -37.03
C ARG A 5 -26.48 -18.19 -36.18
N PHE A 6 -25.32 -18.79 -36.41
CA PHE A 6 -24.86 -19.96 -35.66
C PHE A 6 -24.29 -19.62 -34.27
N LEU A 7 -23.84 -18.38 -34.06
CA LEU A 7 -23.36 -17.90 -32.74
C LEU A 7 -24.49 -17.37 -31.85
N LEU A 8 -25.64 -16.99 -32.42
CA LEU A 8 -26.79 -16.51 -31.65
C LEU A 8 -27.51 -17.61 -30.87
N ILE A 9 -27.52 -18.83 -31.39
CA ILE A 9 -28.20 -19.99 -30.79
C ILE A 9 -27.57 -20.41 -29.45
N PRO A 10 -26.23 -20.58 -29.32
CA PRO A 10 -25.63 -20.92 -28.03
C PRO A 10 -25.71 -19.78 -27.00
N VAL A 11 -25.68 -18.52 -27.44
CA VAL A 11 -25.84 -17.35 -26.55
C VAL A 11 -27.27 -17.25 -26.00
N LEU A 12 -28.28 -17.54 -26.84
CA LEU A 12 -29.68 -17.56 -26.42
C LEU A 12 -29.99 -18.72 -25.46
N LEU A 13 -29.36 -19.88 -25.64
CA LEU A 13 -29.46 -21.02 -24.72
C LEU A 13 -28.79 -20.74 -23.37
N LEU A 14 -27.72 -19.94 -23.34
CA LEU A 14 -27.04 -19.52 -22.10
C LEU A 14 -27.88 -18.52 -21.28
N PHE A 15 -28.70 -17.69 -21.93
CA PHE A 15 -29.66 -16.80 -21.24
C PHE A 15 -30.92 -17.52 -20.74
N LEU A 16 -31.26 -18.69 -21.30
CA LEU A 16 -32.38 -19.53 -20.83
C LEU A 16 -32.01 -20.46 -19.66
N ALA A 17 -30.73 -20.62 -19.35
CA ALA A 17 -30.24 -21.48 -18.27
C ALA A 17 -30.08 -20.77 -16.91
N PHE A 18 -30.43 -19.48 -16.80
CA PHE A 18 -30.56 -18.82 -15.50
C PHE A 18 -31.94 -19.10 -14.90
N PRO A 19 -32.05 -19.81 -13.76
CA PRO A 19 -33.32 -19.91 -13.07
C PRO A 19 -33.69 -18.52 -12.55
N VAL A 20 -34.81 -18.00 -13.04
CA VAL A 20 -35.53 -16.86 -12.47
C VAL A 20 -36.01 -17.27 -11.07
N ALA A 21 -35.17 -17.09 -10.06
CA ALA A 21 -35.58 -17.09 -8.67
C ALA A 21 -36.16 -15.71 -8.33
N ARG A 22 -37.37 -15.43 -8.84
CA ARG A 22 -38.18 -14.30 -8.41
C ARG A 22 -39.02 -14.76 -7.21
N GLY A 23 -38.40 -14.81 -6.04
CA GLY A 23 -39.12 -14.95 -4.78
C GLY A 23 -39.71 -13.59 -4.39
N ARG A 24 -41.01 -13.43 -4.58
CA ARG A 24 -41.81 -12.51 -3.75
C ARG A 24 -41.91 -13.16 -2.37
N TYR A 25 -41.33 -12.54 -1.35
CA TYR A 25 -41.77 -12.73 0.02
C TYR A 25 -42.40 -11.42 0.46
N ASN A 26 -43.70 -11.52 0.78
CA ASN A 26 -44.46 -10.52 1.49
C ASN A 26 -43.90 -10.35 2.91
N ASP A 27 -43.94 -9.10 3.33
CA ASP A 27 -44.19 -8.61 4.68
C ASP A 27 -44.81 -9.63 5.65
N ASP A 28 -44.12 -9.83 6.77
CA ASP A 28 -44.66 -9.83 8.14
C ASP A 28 -43.60 -10.48 9.06
N PHE A 29 -42.60 -9.69 9.46
CA PHE A 29 -41.85 -9.96 10.68
C PHE A 29 -41.83 -8.68 11.51
N ASP A 30 -42.57 -8.77 12.61
CA ASP A 30 -42.75 -7.82 13.68
C ASP A 30 -41.44 -7.70 14.48
N ASP A 31 -40.55 -6.82 14.04
CA ASP A 31 -39.37 -6.40 14.82
C ASP A 31 -39.75 -5.21 15.69
N GLY A 32 -40.49 -5.51 16.77
CA GLY A 32 -40.57 -4.64 17.94
C GLY A 32 -39.22 -4.63 18.65
N GLU A 33 -38.25 -3.89 18.14
CA GLU A 33 -37.08 -3.50 18.92
C GLU A 33 -37.47 -2.36 19.87
N ASP A 34 -37.50 -2.72 21.16
CA ASP A 34 -37.25 -1.80 22.27
C ASP A 34 -35.94 -1.07 21.98
N LEU A 35 -36.07 0.14 21.44
CA LEU A 35 -35.04 1.16 21.46
C LEU A 35 -34.86 1.56 22.93
N ALA A 36 -34.08 0.78 23.67
CA ALA A 36 -33.58 1.19 24.95
C ALA A 36 -32.67 2.39 24.68
N ASP A 37 -33.19 3.58 24.96
CA ASP A 37 -32.42 4.82 25.10
C ASP A 37 -31.15 4.49 25.89
N PHE A 38 -30.01 4.48 25.20
CA PHE A 38 -28.70 4.42 25.84
C PHE A 38 -28.56 5.72 26.63
N ASP A 39 -28.90 5.65 27.91
CA ASP A 39 -28.82 6.74 28.88
C ASP A 39 -27.36 7.21 29.00
N ASP A 40 -27.14 8.51 28.81
CA ASP A 40 -25.84 9.20 28.99
C ASP A 40 -25.21 8.96 30.39
N ASN A 41 -25.94 8.34 31.32
CA ASN A 41 -25.47 7.97 32.65
C ASN A 41 -24.56 6.74 32.70
N ASP A 42 -24.62 5.81 31.74
CA ASP A 42 -23.67 4.68 31.70
C ASP A 42 -22.28 5.11 31.16
N PHE A 43 -22.21 6.32 30.58
CA PHE A 43 -20.97 6.95 30.15
C PHE A 43 -20.19 7.56 31.33
N ALA A 44 -20.88 8.12 32.33
CA ALA A 44 -20.26 8.76 33.50
C ALA A 44 -19.64 7.79 34.51
N GLU A 45 -20.05 6.51 34.53
CA GLU A 45 -19.54 5.53 35.51
C GLU A 45 -18.13 4.99 35.17
N PHE A 46 -17.59 5.31 33.98
CA PHE A 46 -16.28 4.83 33.51
C PHE A 46 -15.12 5.82 33.73
N GLU A 47 -15.37 7.13 33.84
CA GLU A 47 -14.33 8.11 34.22
C GLU A 47 -13.97 7.99 35.71
N ASP A 48 -14.96 7.73 36.58
CA ASP A 48 -14.80 7.67 38.04
C ASP A 48 -13.99 6.45 38.57
N MET A 49 -13.60 5.50 37.71
CA MET A 49 -12.73 4.37 38.11
C MET A 49 -11.26 4.57 37.76
N ASN A 50 -10.91 5.63 37.01
CA ASN A 50 -9.52 5.92 36.63
C ASN A 50 -8.86 7.01 37.50
N ASP A 51 -9.63 7.81 38.26
CA ASP A 51 -9.09 8.88 39.10
C ASP A 51 -8.69 8.44 40.53
N ASP A 52 -9.00 7.21 40.95
CA ASP A 52 -8.65 6.68 42.28
C ASP A 52 -7.19 6.16 42.39
N GLN A 53 -6.30 6.49 41.44
CA GLN A 53 -4.86 6.16 41.51
C GLN A 53 -3.90 7.36 41.48
N ALA A 54 -4.40 8.60 41.60
CA ALA A 54 -3.53 9.78 41.58
C ALA A 54 -3.89 10.82 42.64
N ALA A 55 -3.70 10.51 43.93
CA ALA A 55 -3.53 11.54 44.96
C ALA A 55 -2.94 10.99 46.27
N GLU A 56 -1.60 10.83 46.33
CA GLU A 56 -0.88 11.10 47.57
C GLU A 56 0.32 12.00 47.24
N ALA A 57 0.15 13.29 47.53
CA ALA A 57 1.25 14.23 47.65
C ALA A 57 1.72 14.20 49.11
N GLU A 58 2.90 13.65 49.37
CA GLU A 58 3.64 13.91 50.61
C GLU A 58 4.76 14.92 50.37
N THR A 59 4.83 15.84 51.33
CA THR A 59 5.61 17.06 51.47
C THR A 59 7.12 16.85 51.71
N ALA A 60 7.96 17.68 51.08
CA ALA A 60 9.36 17.97 51.49
C ALA A 60 9.38 18.80 52.80
N PRO A 61 10.48 18.91 53.63
CA PRO A 61 11.87 19.29 53.27
C PRO A 61 12.96 18.70 54.25
N PRO A 62 14.22 19.21 54.44
CA PRO A 62 15.05 20.23 53.75
C PRO A 62 16.49 19.76 53.34
N PRO A 63 17.30 20.63 52.68
CA PRO A 63 18.58 20.26 52.06
C PRO A 63 19.81 20.65 52.88
N ARG A 64 20.94 19.95 52.70
CA ARG A 64 22.26 20.49 53.09
C ARG A 64 23.46 19.83 52.37
N ALA A 65 24.27 20.70 51.75
CA ALA A 65 25.72 20.64 51.52
C ALA A 65 26.28 19.52 50.63
N SER A 66 27.36 19.68 49.86
CA SER A 66 28.04 20.75 49.09
C SER A 66 29.35 20.12 48.59
N GLN A 67 29.95 20.67 47.52
CA GLN A 67 31.34 20.45 47.05
C GLN A 67 31.54 19.22 46.14
N SER A 68 32.37 19.21 45.08
CA SER A 68 33.21 20.22 44.41
C SER A 68 33.89 19.57 43.18
N SER A 69 34.18 20.38 42.14
CA SER A 69 35.38 20.39 41.25
C SER A 69 36.00 19.10 40.63
N GLN A 70 36.00 19.05 39.27
CA GLN A 70 37.15 18.98 38.30
C GLN A 70 38.55 18.41 38.74
N PRO A 71 39.49 18.07 37.81
CA PRO A 71 39.54 17.01 36.78
C PRO A 71 40.88 16.18 36.84
N GLU A 72 41.10 15.25 35.88
CA GLU A 72 42.38 14.54 35.51
C GLU A 72 42.84 13.43 36.48
N GLU A 73 43.47 12.29 36.13
CA GLU A 73 44.33 11.82 35.02
C GLU A 73 44.44 10.27 35.14
N ASP A 74 44.62 9.57 34.01
CA ASP A 74 45.50 8.40 33.75
C ASP A 74 45.40 6.99 34.40
N GLU A 75 45.59 6.01 33.49
CA GLU A 75 46.30 4.70 33.56
C GLU A 75 45.57 3.37 33.91
N ASP A 76 45.49 2.53 32.85
CA ASP A 76 45.95 1.13 32.70
C ASP A 76 45.22 -0.11 33.26
N GLU A 77 45.09 -1.09 32.33
CA GLU A 77 45.13 -2.58 32.44
C GLU A 77 44.02 -3.27 33.30
N ASP A 78 43.37 -4.38 32.96
CA ASP A 78 43.62 -5.46 31.99
C ASP A 78 42.39 -6.42 31.88
N GLU A 79 42.28 -7.06 30.70
CA GLU A 79 41.88 -8.44 30.40
C GLU A 79 40.43 -9.03 30.48
N ALA A 80 40.12 -9.77 29.39
CA ALA A 80 39.17 -10.89 29.17
C ALA A 80 37.67 -10.56 28.96
N THR A 81 36.93 -11.08 27.97
CA THR A 81 37.13 -12.10 26.90
C THR A 81 35.88 -12.02 26.01
N VAL A 82 36.02 -11.94 24.68
CA VAL A 82 34.93 -12.17 23.72
C VAL A 82 35.50 -12.99 22.55
N GLU A 83 34.94 -14.18 22.34
CA GLU A 83 35.24 -15.04 21.20
C GLU A 83 34.56 -14.50 19.93
N LEU A 84 35.34 -14.31 18.87
CA LEU A 84 34.87 -14.21 17.48
C LEU A 84 35.80 -15.07 16.62
N GLU A 85 35.22 -16.06 15.93
CA GLU A 85 35.89 -16.93 14.96
C GLU A 85 36.18 -16.20 13.64
N ASP A 86 37.31 -16.61 13.07
CA ASP A 86 38.06 -15.99 12.00
C ASP A 86 37.38 -15.93 10.62
N GLY A 87 37.69 -14.84 9.92
CA GLY A 87 37.71 -14.81 8.47
C GLY A 87 39.15 -14.66 7.99
N GLN A 88 39.55 -15.46 7.00
CA GLN A 88 40.63 -15.09 6.10
C GLN A 88 40.49 -15.87 4.80
N ASP A 89 40.57 -15.17 3.67
CA ASP A 89 41.42 -15.60 2.56
C ASP A 89 41.73 -14.40 1.66
N GLY A 90 42.99 -14.01 1.73
CA GLY A 90 43.64 -13.00 0.90
C GLY A 90 44.29 -13.64 -0.32
N PHE A 91 44.31 -12.85 -1.38
CA PHE A 91 44.78 -13.15 -2.72
C PHE A 91 46.23 -12.65 -2.87
N GLU A 92 47.15 -13.47 -3.39
CA GLU A 92 48.17 -13.05 -4.38
C GLU A 92 49.03 -14.23 -4.92
N ASP A 93 49.02 -14.32 -6.26
CA ASP A 93 50.05 -14.71 -7.24
C ASP A 93 50.84 -16.03 -7.17
N SER A 94 50.70 -16.85 -8.23
CA SER A 94 51.80 -17.16 -9.16
C SER A 94 51.29 -17.89 -10.41
N GLU A 95 51.96 -17.60 -11.52
CA GLU A 95 51.72 -18.00 -12.91
C GLU A 95 51.85 -19.50 -13.21
N THR A 96 51.31 -19.88 -14.39
CA THR A 96 51.82 -20.85 -15.39
C THR A 96 51.00 -22.13 -15.64
N GLN A 97 50.58 -22.24 -16.92
CA GLN A 97 50.25 -23.38 -17.79
C GLN A 97 50.15 -24.78 -17.16
N ASP A 98 49.06 -25.50 -17.43
CA ASP A 98 49.11 -26.62 -18.39
C ASP A 98 47.73 -27.26 -18.68
N GLN A 99 47.74 -27.95 -19.81
CA GLN A 99 46.65 -28.48 -20.61
C GLN A 99 46.36 -29.94 -20.21
N ASP A 100 45.18 -30.23 -19.63
CA ASP A 100 44.82 -31.59 -19.26
C ASP A 100 43.94 -32.30 -20.30
N ASN A 101 44.64 -33.22 -20.97
CA ASN A 101 44.24 -34.27 -21.87
C ASN A 101 43.67 -35.46 -21.07
N TYR A 102 42.39 -35.80 -21.23
CA TYR A 102 41.80 -36.95 -20.55
C TYR A 102 42.19 -38.28 -21.21
N LYS A 103 42.82 -39.10 -20.36
CA LYS A 103 43.36 -40.44 -20.56
C LYS A 103 42.23 -41.47 -20.63
N TYR A 104 42.22 -42.30 -21.68
CA TYR A 104 41.38 -43.49 -21.79
C TYR A 104 42.00 -44.63 -20.97
N ASP A 105 41.20 -45.25 -20.10
CA ASP A 105 41.57 -46.49 -19.40
C ASP A 105 41.42 -47.69 -20.35
N GLN A 106 42.47 -48.49 -20.41
CA GLN A 106 42.65 -49.61 -21.30
C GLN A 106 43.16 -50.78 -20.46
N GLU A 107 42.26 -51.58 -19.89
CA GLU A 107 42.60 -52.88 -19.28
C GLU A 107 41.33 -53.68 -18.92
N GLU A 108 40.68 -54.31 -19.90
CA GLU A 108 39.95 -55.57 -19.69
C GLU A 108 39.76 -56.29 -21.02
N PHE A 109 40.65 -57.24 -21.33
CA PHE A 109 40.33 -58.62 -21.73
C PHE A 109 41.48 -59.23 -22.55
N GLU A 110 42.22 -60.14 -21.91
CA GLU A 110 43.30 -60.92 -22.52
C GLU A 110 42.76 -62.09 -23.37
N GLY A 111 43.40 -62.28 -24.53
CA GLY A 111 43.95 -63.58 -24.91
C GLY A 111 43.07 -64.61 -25.62
N MET A 112 43.22 -64.71 -26.94
CA MET A 112 43.36 -66.02 -27.59
C MET A 112 44.03 -65.94 -28.98
N GLY A 113 45.23 -66.51 -29.08
CA GLY A 113 45.58 -67.51 -30.09
C GLY A 113 45.71 -67.10 -31.56
N ASP A 114 46.96 -66.83 -31.95
CA ASP A 114 47.71 -67.37 -33.09
C ASP A 114 47.12 -67.42 -34.53
N MET A 115 47.82 -66.69 -35.40
CA MET A 115 48.30 -67.00 -36.76
C MET A 115 47.39 -67.66 -37.83
N GLU A 116 47.30 -66.96 -38.97
CA GLU A 116 47.34 -67.41 -40.39
C GLU A 116 46.20 -66.88 -41.29
N LYS A 117 46.61 -66.18 -42.37
CA LYS A 117 45.82 -65.95 -43.60
C LYS A 117 45.66 -67.30 -44.32
N PRO A 118 44.67 -67.57 -45.21
CA PRO A 118 44.02 -66.61 -46.13
C PRO A 118 42.52 -66.92 -46.42
N GLY A 119 41.90 -66.17 -47.33
CA GLY A 119 40.81 -66.74 -48.14
C GLY A 119 39.52 -65.92 -48.22
N HIS A 120 39.22 -65.55 -49.45
CA HIS A 120 38.01 -64.90 -49.93
C HIS A 120 36.76 -65.80 -49.74
N ILE A 121 35.58 -65.15 -49.71
CA ILE A 121 34.21 -65.69 -49.95
C ILE A 121 33.42 -66.10 -48.68
N LYS A 122 32.46 -65.23 -48.24
CA LYS A 122 31.07 -65.52 -47.77
C LYS A 122 30.43 -64.48 -46.78
N ASP A 123 30.85 -63.22 -46.74
CA ASP A 123 30.27 -62.28 -45.74
C ASP A 123 28.91 -61.64 -46.11
N THR A 124 28.43 -61.77 -47.34
CA THR A 124 27.20 -61.06 -47.76
C THR A 124 25.91 -61.67 -47.19
N LEU A 125 25.92 -62.89 -46.64
CA LEU A 125 24.70 -63.57 -46.17
C LEU A 125 24.48 -63.53 -44.64
N ILE A 126 25.49 -63.14 -43.85
CA ILE A 126 25.35 -63.07 -42.38
C ILE A 126 25.00 -61.65 -41.91
N ILE A 127 25.48 -60.62 -42.60
CA ILE A 127 25.22 -59.21 -42.24
C ILE A 127 23.72 -58.86 -42.37
N HIS A 128 23.00 -59.46 -43.33
CA HIS A 128 21.57 -59.20 -43.52
C HIS A 128 20.68 -59.82 -42.44
N THR A 129 21.18 -60.80 -41.69
CA THR A 129 20.40 -61.53 -40.68
C THR A 129 20.61 -60.99 -39.26
N LEU A 130 21.76 -60.35 -38.98
CA LEU A 130 22.06 -59.73 -37.67
C LEU A 130 21.64 -58.26 -37.55
N ALA A 131 21.43 -57.55 -38.66
CA ALA A 131 20.86 -56.19 -38.63
C ALA A 131 19.36 -56.16 -38.28
N ALA A 132 18.69 -57.33 -38.28
CA ALA A 132 17.24 -57.45 -38.08
C ALA A 132 16.81 -57.68 -36.61
N SER A 133 17.74 -57.68 -35.64
CA SER A 133 17.40 -58.03 -34.24
C SER A 133 18.07 -57.18 -33.15
N LEU A 134 18.55 -55.97 -33.46
CA LEU A 134 18.76 -54.94 -32.43
C LEU A 134 17.53 -54.04 -32.38
N GLN A 135 16.45 -54.57 -31.81
CA GLN A 135 15.32 -53.76 -31.37
C GLN A 135 15.78 -52.93 -30.17
N VAL A 136 16.40 -51.78 -30.44
CA VAL A 136 16.71 -50.80 -29.39
C VAL A 136 15.40 -50.43 -28.70
N PRO A 137 15.31 -50.52 -27.36
CA PRO A 137 14.09 -50.22 -26.63
C PRO A 137 13.54 -48.82 -27.01
N PRO A 138 12.22 -48.67 -27.24
CA PRO A 138 11.63 -47.43 -27.76
C PRO A 138 11.74 -46.22 -26.80
N HIS A 139 12.25 -46.41 -25.59
CA HIS A 139 12.50 -45.35 -24.62
C HIS A 139 13.87 -44.66 -24.76
N LEU A 140 14.79 -45.20 -25.58
CA LEU A 140 16.06 -44.55 -25.92
C LEU A 140 16.08 -43.96 -27.33
N GLN A 141 15.01 -44.10 -28.09
CA GLN A 141 14.81 -43.35 -29.32
C GLN A 141 14.44 -41.92 -28.93
N ASN A 142 15.46 -41.07 -28.69
CA ASN A 142 15.28 -39.61 -28.68
C ASN A 142 14.82 -39.19 -30.08
N SER A 143 13.53 -39.35 -30.35
CA SER A 143 12.91 -38.79 -31.53
C SER A 143 12.96 -37.27 -31.39
N TRP A 144 13.30 -36.59 -32.49
CA TRP A 144 13.16 -35.13 -32.61
C TRP A 144 11.76 -34.64 -32.23
N GLU A 145 10.78 -35.56 -32.23
CA GLU A 145 9.42 -35.33 -31.82
C GLU A 145 9.23 -35.13 -30.30
N SER A 146 10.05 -35.78 -29.47
CA SER A 146 10.08 -35.55 -28.01
C SER A 146 10.53 -34.13 -27.66
N TYR A 147 11.42 -33.56 -28.48
CA TYR A 147 11.88 -32.19 -28.31
C TYR A 147 10.87 -31.13 -28.78
N TYR A 148 9.75 -31.46 -29.46
CA TYR A 148 8.78 -30.42 -29.86
C TYR A 148 8.22 -29.68 -28.66
N MET A 149 7.91 -30.39 -27.57
CA MET A 149 7.40 -29.77 -26.35
C MET A 149 8.48 -28.95 -25.64
N GLU A 150 9.73 -29.41 -25.64
CA GLU A 150 10.87 -28.68 -25.08
C GLU A 150 11.21 -27.43 -25.90
N ILE A 151 11.29 -27.54 -27.22
CA ILE A 151 11.52 -26.42 -28.15
C ILE A 151 10.38 -25.40 -28.05
N LEU A 152 9.13 -25.85 -27.92
CA LEU A 152 7.99 -24.95 -27.71
C LEU A 152 8.10 -24.22 -26.37
N MET A 153 8.45 -24.91 -25.29
CA MET A 153 8.66 -24.30 -23.97
C MET A 153 9.82 -23.29 -23.99
N VAL A 154 10.96 -23.64 -24.60
CA VAL A 154 12.11 -22.74 -24.75
C VAL A 154 11.76 -21.54 -25.61
N THR A 155 11.04 -21.74 -26.72
CA THR A 155 10.59 -20.64 -27.59
C THR A 155 9.62 -19.71 -26.85
N GLY A 156 8.70 -20.27 -26.06
CA GLY A 156 7.80 -19.49 -25.20
C GLY A 156 8.55 -18.69 -24.15
N LEU A 157 9.55 -19.29 -23.50
CA LEU A 157 10.41 -18.61 -22.53
C LEU A 157 11.23 -17.49 -23.17
N LEU A 158 11.83 -17.74 -24.34
CA LEU A 158 12.57 -16.71 -25.09
C LEU A 158 11.66 -15.55 -25.50
N ALA A 159 10.44 -15.83 -25.97
CA ALA A 159 9.46 -14.80 -26.29
C ALA A 159 9.07 -13.99 -25.03
N TYR A 160 8.92 -14.65 -23.88
CA TYR A 160 8.65 -13.98 -22.60
C TYR A 160 9.81 -13.07 -22.18
N ILE A 161 11.06 -13.55 -22.22
CA ILE A 161 12.26 -12.76 -21.90
C ILE A 161 12.39 -11.57 -22.86
N MET A 162 12.14 -11.78 -24.16
CA MET A 162 12.19 -10.72 -25.15
C MET A 162 11.14 -9.64 -24.90
N ASN A 163 9.90 -10.03 -24.56
CA ASN A 163 8.85 -9.09 -24.16
C ASN A 163 9.27 -8.30 -22.90
N TYR A 164 9.86 -8.97 -21.92
CA TYR A 164 10.37 -8.33 -20.72
C TYR A 164 11.41 -7.25 -21.03
N ILE A 165 12.44 -7.57 -21.84
CA ILE A 165 13.51 -6.63 -22.21
C ILE A 165 12.93 -5.45 -23.01
N ILE A 166 12.04 -5.71 -23.98
CA ILE A 166 11.40 -4.65 -24.78
C ILE A 166 10.53 -3.75 -23.88
N GLY A 167 9.75 -4.34 -22.96
CA GLY A 167 8.90 -3.63 -22.04
C GLY A 167 9.69 -2.72 -21.10
N LYS A 168 10.75 -3.26 -20.48
CA LYS A 168 11.67 -2.53 -19.61
C LYS A 168 12.33 -1.37 -20.33
N ASN A 169 12.89 -1.62 -21.52
CA ASN A 169 13.58 -0.59 -22.31
C ASN A 169 12.62 0.51 -22.78
N LYS A 170 11.38 0.17 -23.15
CA LYS A 170 10.35 1.17 -23.50
C LYS A 170 10.00 2.06 -22.32
N ASN A 171 9.74 1.50 -21.15
CA ASN A 171 9.42 2.27 -19.95
C ASN A 171 10.59 3.17 -19.53
N SER A 172 11.82 2.64 -19.55
CA SER A 172 13.03 3.41 -19.25
C SER A 172 13.22 4.58 -20.23
N ARG A 173 13.02 4.35 -21.54
CA ARG A 173 13.11 5.41 -22.55
C ARG A 173 12.05 6.50 -22.34
N LEU A 174 10.83 6.12 -21.97
CA LEU A 174 9.74 7.07 -21.69
C LEU A 174 10.05 7.90 -20.43
N ALA A 175 10.52 7.26 -19.36
CA ALA A 175 10.95 7.93 -18.13
C ALA A 175 12.06 8.94 -18.40
N GLN A 176 13.08 8.54 -19.17
CA GLN A 176 14.21 9.42 -19.50
C GLN A 176 13.79 10.59 -20.39
N SER A 177 12.87 10.36 -21.34
CA SER A 177 12.32 11.43 -22.18
C SER A 177 11.56 12.44 -21.33
N TRP A 178 10.68 11.96 -20.45
CA TRP A 178 9.95 12.82 -19.52
C TRP A 178 10.93 13.63 -18.66
N PHE A 179 11.94 12.99 -18.07
CA PHE A 179 12.90 13.67 -17.23
C PHE A 179 13.67 14.75 -17.99
N SER A 180 14.17 14.44 -19.19
CA SER A 180 14.96 15.37 -20.00
C SER A 180 14.20 16.66 -20.31
N SER A 181 12.89 16.55 -20.60
CA SER A 181 12.05 17.71 -20.92
C SER A 181 11.65 18.53 -19.69
N HIS A 182 11.53 17.92 -18.51
CA HIS A 182 11.12 18.60 -17.28
C HIS A 182 12.29 19.05 -16.39
N ARG A 183 13.50 18.56 -16.65
CA ARG A 183 14.70 18.82 -15.84
C ARG A 183 14.97 20.31 -15.67
N GLU A 184 14.99 21.08 -16.76
CA GLU A 184 15.27 22.53 -16.72
C GLU A 184 14.25 23.29 -15.85
N LEU A 185 12.97 22.91 -15.94
CA LEU A 185 11.92 23.51 -15.11
C LEU A 185 12.12 23.16 -13.62
N LEU A 186 12.54 21.94 -13.32
CA LEU A 186 12.77 21.51 -11.93
C LEU A 186 14.02 22.16 -11.35
N GLU A 187 15.15 22.17 -12.07
CA GLU A 187 16.41 22.77 -11.63
C GLU A 187 16.31 24.29 -11.45
N SER A 188 15.45 24.97 -12.23
CA SER A 188 15.20 26.41 -12.05
C SER A 188 14.32 26.75 -10.84
N ASN A 189 13.55 25.79 -10.33
CA ASN A 189 12.56 26.01 -9.26
C ASN A 189 12.93 25.37 -7.91
N PHE A 190 13.80 24.35 -7.92
CA PHE A 190 14.21 23.57 -6.76
C PHE A 190 15.73 23.58 -6.66
N ALA A 191 16.26 23.79 -5.45
CA ALA A 191 17.70 23.75 -5.23
C ALA A 191 18.27 22.33 -5.33
N LEU A 192 17.46 21.32 -5.01
CA LEU A 192 17.84 19.92 -5.00
C LEU A 192 16.88 19.10 -5.87
N VAL A 193 17.40 18.43 -6.89
CA VAL A 193 16.63 17.57 -7.79
C VAL A 193 17.34 16.21 -7.92
N GLY A 194 16.61 15.13 -7.64
CA GLY A 194 17.12 13.77 -7.66
C GLY A 194 17.91 13.40 -6.41
N ASP A 195 17.46 13.85 -5.24
CA ASP A 195 17.96 13.36 -3.95
C ASP A 195 17.40 11.95 -3.70
N ASP A 196 18.27 10.98 -3.40
CA ASP A 196 17.85 9.61 -3.13
C ASP A 196 17.63 9.36 -1.63
N GLY A 197 17.90 10.36 -0.76
CA GLY A 197 17.76 10.26 0.70
C GLY A 197 18.69 9.24 1.36
N THR A 198 19.49 8.52 0.56
CA THR A 198 20.46 7.52 0.97
C THR A 198 21.87 8.10 1.11
N SER A 199 22.16 9.20 0.43
CA SER A 199 23.43 9.93 0.56
C SER A 199 23.38 10.87 1.76
N LYS A 200 24.43 10.84 2.59
CA LYS A 200 24.60 11.76 3.75
C LYS A 200 24.73 13.23 3.32
N GLU A 201 24.98 13.48 2.04
CA GLU A 201 25.00 14.80 1.42
C GLU A 201 23.86 14.90 0.41
N ALA A 202 23.09 15.99 0.50
CA ALA A 202 22.04 16.30 -0.46
C ALA A 202 22.68 16.79 -1.77
N VAL A 203 23.07 15.84 -2.62
CA VAL A 203 23.66 16.13 -3.93
C VAL A 203 22.57 15.98 -4.99
N SER A 204 22.43 16.99 -5.86
CA SER A 204 21.57 16.87 -7.03
C SER A 204 22.19 15.85 -7.99
N THR A 205 21.76 14.59 -7.87
CA THR A 205 22.24 13.52 -8.76
C THR A 205 21.73 13.75 -10.19
N GLY A 206 20.61 14.49 -10.35
CA GLY A 206 19.97 14.72 -11.64
C GLY A 206 19.65 13.40 -12.35
N LYS A 207 19.41 12.34 -11.57
CA LYS A 207 19.05 11.00 -12.03
C LYS A 207 17.70 10.62 -11.45
N LEU A 208 17.00 9.79 -12.19
CA LEU A 208 15.69 9.30 -11.84
C LEU A 208 15.85 7.92 -11.18
N ASN A 209 15.33 7.77 -9.96
CA ASN A 209 15.44 6.51 -9.22
C ASN A 209 14.44 5.49 -9.77
N GLN A 210 14.93 4.31 -10.13
CA GLN A 210 14.12 3.20 -10.60
C GLN A 210 13.77 2.29 -9.41
N GLU A 211 12.65 2.55 -8.74
CA GLU A 211 12.14 1.67 -7.67
C GLU A 211 11.62 0.35 -8.23
N ASN A 212 10.95 0.40 -9.39
CA ASN A 212 10.46 -0.78 -10.08
C ASN A 212 10.59 -0.59 -11.60
N GLU A 213 10.45 -1.65 -12.38
CA GLU A 213 10.49 -1.61 -13.86
C GLU A 213 9.38 -0.74 -14.47
N HIS A 214 8.33 -0.49 -13.70
CA HIS A 214 7.16 0.28 -14.09
C HIS A 214 6.93 1.50 -13.17
N ILE A 215 7.79 1.72 -12.16
CA ILE A 215 7.68 2.82 -11.21
C ILE A 215 9.03 3.52 -11.10
N TYR A 216 8.99 4.82 -11.35
CA TYR A 216 10.15 5.67 -11.45
C TYR A 216 9.92 6.89 -10.58
N ASN A 217 10.80 7.10 -9.60
CA ASN A 217 10.68 8.15 -8.59
C ASN A 217 11.71 9.24 -8.81
N LEU A 218 11.31 10.48 -8.52
CA LEU A 218 12.16 11.64 -8.51
C LEU A 218 11.78 12.52 -7.31
N TRP A 219 12.71 12.72 -6.40
CA TRP A 219 12.54 13.66 -5.30
C TRP A 219 13.13 15.01 -5.67
N CYS A 220 12.38 16.08 -5.37
CA CYS A 220 12.82 17.46 -5.51
C CYS A 220 12.60 18.18 -4.18
N SER A 221 13.56 18.97 -3.71
CA SER A 221 13.50 19.72 -2.47
C SER A 221 14.22 21.06 -2.58
N GLY A 222 14.17 21.88 -1.53
CA GLY A 222 14.85 23.18 -1.50
C GLY A 222 14.11 24.31 -2.22
N ARG A 223 12.79 24.20 -2.35
CA ARG A 223 11.91 25.33 -2.70
C ARG A 223 11.26 25.86 -1.43
N VAL A 224 11.18 27.17 -1.29
CA VAL A 224 10.46 27.82 -0.18
C VAL A 224 9.00 27.31 -0.16
N CYS A 225 8.51 26.90 1.01
CA CYS A 225 7.17 26.33 1.28
C CYS A 225 6.94 24.86 0.89
N CYS A 226 7.97 24.19 0.37
CA CYS A 226 7.91 22.78 0.04
C CYS A 226 9.01 22.06 0.81
N GLU A 227 8.63 21.20 1.75
CA GLU A 227 9.58 20.30 2.43
C GLU A 227 10.19 19.33 1.43
N GLY A 228 9.34 18.80 0.55
CA GLY A 228 9.75 17.92 -0.53
C GLY A 228 8.61 17.64 -1.50
N MET A 229 9.00 17.36 -2.75
CA MET A 229 8.10 16.95 -3.81
C MET A 229 8.58 15.61 -4.37
N LEU A 230 7.72 14.59 -4.25
CA LEU A 230 7.91 13.29 -4.88
C LEU A 230 7.14 13.25 -6.20
N ILE A 231 7.84 13.01 -7.29
CA ILE A 231 7.24 12.73 -8.58
C ILE A 231 7.43 11.26 -8.89
N GLN A 232 6.32 10.56 -9.12
CA GLN A 232 6.27 9.13 -9.39
C GLN A 232 5.63 8.89 -10.76
N LEU A 233 6.43 8.41 -11.70
CA LEU A 233 5.96 7.97 -13.01
C LEU A 233 5.54 6.50 -12.89
N LYS A 234 4.23 6.25 -12.95
CA LYS A 234 3.63 4.92 -12.94
C LYS A 234 3.31 4.51 -14.38
N PHE A 235 4.20 3.73 -14.97
CA PHE A 235 3.96 3.15 -16.27
C PHE A 235 3.13 1.86 -16.15
N LEU A 236 2.46 1.51 -17.22
CA LEU A 236 1.86 0.19 -17.34
C LEU A 236 2.96 -0.88 -17.33
N LYS A 237 2.66 -2.04 -16.74
CA LYS A 237 3.57 -3.20 -16.65
C LYS A 237 3.78 -3.87 -18.02
N ARG A 238 4.49 -3.22 -18.95
CA ARG A 238 4.72 -3.69 -20.33
C ARG A 238 5.60 -4.94 -20.40
N GLN A 239 6.42 -5.14 -19.38
CA GLN A 239 7.32 -6.27 -19.26
C GLN A 239 6.61 -7.59 -18.88
N ASP A 240 5.41 -7.50 -18.28
CA ASP A 240 4.61 -8.65 -17.87
C ASP A 240 3.55 -8.99 -18.92
N LEU A 241 3.68 -10.18 -19.51
CA LEU A 241 2.81 -10.68 -20.57
C LEU A 241 1.35 -10.86 -20.11
N LEU A 242 1.10 -11.26 -18.86
CA LEU A 242 -0.26 -11.40 -18.33
C LEU A 242 -0.95 -10.04 -18.26
N ASN A 243 -0.22 -9.02 -17.81
CA ASN A 243 -0.70 -7.65 -17.84
C ASN A 243 -0.87 -7.10 -19.27
N VAL A 244 -0.05 -7.55 -20.25
CA VAL A 244 -0.29 -7.23 -21.68
C VAL A 244 -1.62 -7.83 -22.15
N LEU A 245 -1.90 -9.09 -21.82
CA LEU A 245 -3.14 -9.77 -22.20
C LEU A 245 -4.37 -9.16 -21.51
N ALA A 246 -4.28 -8.89 -20.21
CA ALA A 246 -5.36 -8.24 -19.45
C ALA A 246 -5.74 -6.86 -20.00
N ARG A 247 -4.75 -6.11 -20.53
CA ARG A 247 -4.98 -4.81 -21.18
C ARG A 247 -5.83 -4.90 -22.45
N MET A 248 -5.84 -6.04 -23.14
CA MET A 248 -6.73 -6.23 -24.29
C MET A 248 -8.21 -6.13 -23.86
N MET A 249 -8.53 -6.46 -22.61
CA MET A 249 -9.88 -6.36 -22.06
C MET A 249 -10.17 -4.99 -21.42
N ARG A 250 -9.18 -4.33 -20.82
CA ARG A 250 -9.35 -2.98 -20.23
C ARG A 250 -8.22 -2.03 -20.62
N PRO A 251 -8.53 -0.95 -21.38
CA PRO A 251 -7.59 0.12 -21.66
C PRO A 251 -7.17 0.84 -20.37
N ALA A 252 -5.88 1.15 -20.27
CA ALA A 252 -5.29 1.91 -19.17
C ALA A 252 -4.28 2.92 -19.72
N CYS A 253 -4.04 4.00 -18.99
CA CYS A 253 -3.04 5.02 -19.33
C CYS A 253 -1.87 4.94 -18.37
N ASP A 254 -0.69 5.37 -18.80
CA ASP A 254 0.41 5.66 -17.87
C ASP A 254 0.00 6.88 -17.01
N GLN A 255 0.50 6.95 -15.78
CA GLN A 255 0.16 8.01 -14.83
C GLN A 255 1.41 8.70 -14.29
N VAL A 256 1.30 10.01 -14.07
CA VAL A 256 2.29 10.81 -13.37
C VAL A 256 1.64 11.30 -12.09
N GLN A 257 2.14 10.80 -10.96
CA GLN A 257 1.67 11.17 -9.63
C GLN A 257 2.69 12.10 -8.99
N ILE A 258 2.23 13.24 -8.50
CA ILE A 258 3.08 14.24 -7.88
C ILE A 258 2.53 14.51 -6.49
N LYS A 259 3.34 14.23 -5.48
CA LYS A 259 3.04 14.47 -4.08
C LYS A 259 3.95 15.57 -3.58
N VAL A 260 3.37 16.70 -3.23
CA VAL A 260 4.06 17.84 -2.62
C VAL A 260 3.73 17.84 -1.14
N THR A 261 4.74 17.79 -0.28
CA THR A 261 4.59 18.00 1.17
C THR A 261 4.93 19.45 1.46
N LEU A 262 3.98 20.17 2.06
CA LEU A 262 4.15 21.59 2.43
C LEU A 262 4.52 21.70 3.91
N ASN A 263 5.20 22.80 4.23
CA ASN A 263 5.44 23.19 5.61
C ASN A 263 4.11 23.42 6.35
N GLU A 264 4.11 23.14 7.65
CA GLU A 264 2.93 23.31 8.51
C GLU A 264 2.42 24.75 8.59
N GLU A 265 3.28 25.77 8.45
CA GLU A 265 2.88 27.19 8.62
C GLU A 265 2.32 27.83 7.33
N ASP A 266 2.63 27.25 6.17
CA ASP A 266 2.43 27.90 4.88
C ASP A 266 1.03 27.68 4.29
N MET A 267 0.29 26.67 4.75
CA MET A 267 -1.05 26.32 4.25
C MET A 267 -2.12 26.43 5.35
N ASP A 268 -3.20 27.16 5.07
CA ASP A 268 -4.37 27.20 5.95
C ASP A 268 -5.11 25.85 5.96
N THR A 269 -5.95 25.67 6.97
CA THR A 269 -6.69 24.43 7.22
C THR A 269 -7.82 24.28 6.21
N PHE A 270 -7.59 23.55 5.10
CA PHE A 270 -8.67 23.14 4.20
C PHE A 270 -8.47 21.86 3.38
N VAL A 271 -9.60 21.25 3.00
CA VAL A 271 -9.66 20.11 2.08
C VAL A 271 -10.40 20.48 0.79
N PHE A 272 -9.73 20.25 -0.34
CA PHE A 272 -10.22 20.55 -1.68
C PHE A 272 -9.75 19.50 -2.69
N ALA A 273 -10.62 19.00 -3.55
CA ALA A 273 -10.25 18.13 -4.66
C ALA A 273 -11.03 18.46 -5.93
N ILE A 274 -10.38 18.29 -7.07
CA ILE A 274 -10.96 18.42 -8.40
C ILE A 274 -10.47 17.27 -9.27
N GLY A 275 -11.36 16.65 -10.04
CA GLY A 275 -10.97 15.56 -10.92
C GLY A 275 -12.13 14.99 -11.68
N THR A 276 -11.89 13.90 -12.42
CA THR A 276 -12.99 13.25 -13.15
C THR A 276 -14.04 12.72 -12.17
N LYS A 277 -15.32 12.74 -12.56
CA LYS A 277 -16.43 12.25 -11.71
C LYS A 277 -16.17 10.86 -11.13
N LYS A 278 -15.56 9.96 -11.93
CA LYS A 278 -15.18 8.61 -11.51
C LYS A 278 -14.05 8.61 -10.49
N ALA A 279 -12.99 9.40 -10.71
CA ALA A 279 -11.87 9.50 -9.77
C ALA A 279 -12.30 10.14 -8.45
N MET A 280 -13.15 11.17 -8.47
CA MET A 280 -13.66 11.82 -7.26
C MET A 280 -14.50 10.87 -6.40
N ALA A 281 -15.41 10.11 -7.01
CA ALA A 281 -16.21 9.12 -6.29
C ALA A 281 -15.37 7.96 -5.71
N ARG A 282 -14.24 7.63 -6.36
CA ARG A 282 -13.26 6.65 -5.86
C ARG A 282 -12.48 7.25 -4.68
N LEU A 283 -11.90 8.43 -4.86
CA LEU A 283 -11.08 9.12 -3.85
C LEU A 283 -11.86 9.46 -2.58
N GLN A 284 -13.14 9.82 -2.68
CA GLN A 284 -14.00 10.06 -1.50
C GLN A 284 -14.21 8.80 -0.64
N LYS A 285 -14.06 7.60 -1.21
CA LYS A 285 -14.14 6.32 -0.47
C LYS A 285 -12.78 5.83 0.00
N GLU A 286 -11.76 6.04 -0.82
CA GLU A 286 -10.39 5.56 -0.59
C GLU A 286 -9.61 6.45 0.37
N MET A 287 -9.90 7.75 0.46
CA MET A 287 -9.17 8.70 1.30
C MET A 287 -10.03 9.11 2.50
N GLN A 288 -9.44 9.07 3.70
CA GLN A 288 -10.15 9.38 4.94
C GLN A 288 -10.56 10.86 5.00
N ASP A 289 -9.64 11.74 4.65
CA ASP A 289 -9.84 13.20 4.63
C ASP A 289 -11.03 13.62 3.75
N LEU A 290 -11.08 13.16 2.50
CA LEU A 290 -12.20 13.46 1.60
C LEU A 290 -13.52 12.87 2.10
N SER A 291 -13.48 11.71 2.75
CA SER A 291 -14.68 11.07 3.30
C SER A 291 -15.26 11.85 4.49
N GLU A 292 -14.40 12.35 5.38
CA GLU A 292 -14.80 13.01 6.63
C GLU A 292 -15.09 14.50 6.44
N PHE A 293 -14.26 15.21 5.67
CA PHE A 293 -14.37 16.66 5.49
C PHE A 293 -15.25 17.05 4.30
N CYS A 294 -15.29 16.24 3.24
CA CYS A 294 -16.09 16.48 2.03
C CYS A 294 -17.27 15.50 1.94
N GLY A 295 -18.20 15.52 2.89
CA GLY A 295 -19.38 14.65 2.89
C GLY A 295 -20.41 14.92 1.78
N ASP A 296 -20.29 16.04 1.08
CA ASP A 296 -21.16 16.39 -0.05
C ASP A 296 -20.87 15.52 -1.29
N LYS A 297 -21.89 15.30 -2.12
CA LYS A 297 -21.68 14.70 -3.45
C LYS A 297 -20.81 15.62 -4.32
N PRO A 298 -19.97 15.06 -5.21
CA PRO A 298 -19.15 15.86 -6.13
C PRO A 298 -19.99 16.89 -6.90
N LYS A 299 -19.68 18.17 -6.74
CA LYS A 299 -20.40 19.29 -7.34
C LYS A 299 -19.89 19.52 -8.77
N SER A 300 -20.77 20.00 -9.64
CA SER A 300 -20.36 20.41 -10.99
C SER A 300 -19.47 21.65 -10.92
N GLY A 301 -18.37 21.63 -11.69
CA GLY A 301 -17.46 22.75 -11.83
C GLY A 301 -17.96 23.85 -12.78
N ALA A 302 -19.16 23.74 -13.35
CA ALA A 302 -19.68 24.66 -14.36
C ALA A 302 -19.69 26.13 -13.91
N LYS A 303 -19.88 26.41 -12.60
CA LYS A 303 -19.79 27.76 -12.01
C LYS A 303 -18.44 28.44 -12.31
N TYR A 304 -17.38 27.67 -12.47
CA TYR A 304 -16.00 28.13 -12.66
C TYR A 304 -15.50 27.96 -14.10
N GLY A 305 -16.40 27.67 -15.05
CA GLY A 305 -16.02 27.45 -16.45
C GLY A 305 -15.30 26.12 -16.71
N LEU A 306 -15.45 25.15 -15.81
CA LEU A 306 -14.89 23.82 -15.96
C LEU A 306 -15.78 22.92 -16.81
N PRO A 307 -15.20 21.97 -17.57
CA PRO A 307 -15.96 21.01 -18.35
C PRO A 307 -16.73 20.03 -17.47
N ASP A 308 -17.86 19.53 -17.98
CA ASP A 308 -18.75 18.58 -17.29
C ASP A 308 -18.11 17.21 -16.98
N SER A 309 -16.93 16.93 -17.54
CA SER A 309 -16.13 15.75 -17.22
C SER A 309 -15.53 15.80 -15.81
N LEU A 310 -15.30 17.02 -15.29
CA LEU A 310 -14.71 17.27 -13.99
C LEU A 310 -15.78 17.56 -12.93
N ALA A 311 -15.44 17.23 -11.69
CA ALA A 311 -16.23 17.52 -10.50
C ALA A 311 -15.32 18.03 -9.39
N ILE A 312 -15.90 18.84 -8.51
CA ILE A 312 -15.22 19.45 -7.37
C ILE A 312 -15.78 18.88 -6.07
N LEU A 313 -14.90 18.53 -5.16
CA LEU A 313 -15.16 18.26 -3.76
C LEU A 313 -14.46 19.34 -2.94
N SER A 314 -15.18 20.00 -2.05
CA SER A 314 -14.63 21.07 -1.21
C SER A 314 -15.45 21.15 0.05
N GLU A 315 -14.79 21.28 1.20
CA GLU A 315 -15.50 21.51 2.46
C GLU A 315 -16.18 22.89 2.51
N MET A 316 -15.62 23.86 1.77
CA MET A 316 -16.04 25.26 1.81
C MET A 316 -16.06 25.88 0.41
N GLY A 317 -17.06 26.73 0.16
CA GLY A 317 -17.16 27.48 -1.10
C GLY A 317 -16.03 28.50 -1.27
N GLU A 318 -15.64 29.17 -0.19
CA GLU A 318 -14.52 30.13 -0.16
C GLU A 318 -13.20 29.51 -0.63
N VAL A 319 -12.91 28.28 -0.18
CA VAL A 319 -11.73 27.52 -0.62
C VAL A 319 -11.77 27.29 -2.13
N THR A 320 -12.94 26.92 -2.67
CA THR A 320 -13.11 26.71 -4.10
C THR A 320 -12.90 28.01 -4.88
N ASP A 321 -13.52 29.11 -4.45
CA ASP A 321 -13.40 30.42 -5.11
C ASP A 321 -11.94 30.95 -5.04
N GLY A 322 -11.22 30.67 -3.95
CA GLY A 322 -9.84 31.11 -3.78
C GLY A 322 -8.80 30.28 -4.54
N VAL A 323 -9.00 28.96 -4.66
CA VAL A 323 -8.12 28.05 -5.43
C VAL A 323 -8.39 28.17 -6.93
N MET A 324 -9.66 28.24 -7.34
CA MET A 324 -10.09 28.31 -8.74
C MET A 324 -10.11 29.75 -9.27
N ASP A 325 -8.93 30.38 -9.37
CA ASP A 325 -8.82 31.65 -10.08
C ASP A 325 -8.85 31.48 -11.61
N ASN A 326 -8.93 32.60 -12.34
CA ASN A 326 -9.01 32.60 -13.80
C ASN A 326 -7.83 31.86 -14.48
N LYS A 327 -6.63 31.89 -13.88
CA LYS A 327 -5.46 31.22 -14.44
C LYS A 327 -5.54 29.71 -14.22
N MET A 328 -5.88 29.29 -12.99
CA MET A 328 -6.05 27.88 -12.65
C MET A 328 -7.20 27.26 -13.44
N ALA A 329 -8.34 27.94 -13.53
CA ALA A 329 -9.46 27.51 -14.36
C ALA A 329 -9.05 27.33 -15.82
N HIS A 330 -8.26 28.26 -16.38
CA HIS A 330 -7.75 28.13 -17.74
C HIS A 330 -6.81 26.92 -17.92
N TYR A 331 -5.88 26.69 -16.98
CA TYR A 331 -5.00 25.51 -17.01
C TYR A 331 -5.80 24.21 -16.97
N VAL A 332 -6.77 24.12 -16.05
CA VAL A 332 -7.60 22.93 -15.88
C VAL A 332 -8.46 22.70 -17.11
N THR A 333 -9.09 23.73 -17.67
CA THR A 333 -9.96 23.58 -18.85
C THR A 333 -9.17 23.21 -20.11
N ASN A 334 -7.97 23.78 -20.33
CA ASN A 334 -7.15 23.47 -21.49
C ASN A 334 -6.53 22.06 -21.46
N HIS A 335 -6.37 21.49 -20.27
CA HIS A 335 -5.72 20.18 -20.07
C HIS A 335 -6.61 19.19 -19.32
N ALA A 336 -7.93 19.36 -19.37
CA ALA A 336 -8.90 18.56 -18.64
C ALA A 336 -8.87 17.07 -19.01
N ASP A 337 -8.42 16.76 -20.23
CA ASP A 337 -8.22 15.40 -20.75
C ASP A 337 -7.08 14.66 -20.07
N LYS A 338 -6.05 15.39 -19.60
CA LYS A 338 -4.86 14.83 -18.95
C LYS A 338 -4.97 14.77 -17.43
N ILE A 339 -5.95 15.45 -16.83
CA ILE A 339 -6.11 15.53 -15.37
C ILE A 339 -7.01 14.39 -14.90
N GLU A 340 -6.48 13.48 -14.07
CA GLU A 340 -7.32 12.48 -13.38
C GLU A 340 -7.91 13.07 -12.10
N SER A 341 -7.04 13.60 -11.24
CA SER A 341 -7.39 14.17 -9.95
C SER A 341 -6.31 15.12 -9.44
N ILE A 342 -6.72 16.19 -8.79
CA ILE A 342 -5.93 17.13 -8.01
C ILE A 342 -6.57 17.18 -6.63
N HIS A 343 -5.80 16.97 -5.58
CA HIS A 343 -6.28 16.86 -4.21
C HIS A 343 -5.35 17.63 -3.28
N PHE A 344 -5.91 18.62 -2.60
CA PHE A 344 -5.26 19.47 -1.61
C PHE A 344 -5.87 19.16 -0.26
N SER A 345 -5.04 18.78 0.71
CA SER A 345 -5.50 18.41 2.04
C SER A 345 -4.46 18.77 3.07
N ASP A 346 -4.90 19.47 4.12
CA ASP A 346 -4.10 19.68 5.32
C ASP A 346 -4.14 18.48 6.27
N GLN A 347 -5.17 17.63 6.17
CA GLN A 347 -5.40 16.47 7.03
C GLN A 347 -5.06 15.15 6.34
N PHE A 348 -4.09 15.15 5.41
CA PHE A 348 -3.77 13.93 4.67
C PHE A 348 -3.09 12.90 5.57
N SER A 349 -3.79 11.82 5.88
CA SER A 349 -3.32 10.67 6.67
C SER A 349 -2.97 9.43 5.83
N GLY A 350 -3.11 9.51 4.51
CA GLY A 350 -2.96 8.37 3.60
C GLY A 350 -4.29 7.73 3.20
N PRO A 351 -4.25 6.60 2.46
CA PRO A 351 -5.44 5.84 2.13
C PRO A 351 -6.14 5.36 3.40
N LYS A 352 -7.46 5.41 3.39
CA LYS A 352 -8.33 4.86 4.43
C LYS A 352 -8.00 3.38 4.58
N VAL A 353 -7.29 3.05 5.65
CA VAL A 353 -7.02 1.65 5.99
C VAL A 353 -8.37 1.04 6.36
N MET A 354 -8.97 0.28 5.44
CA MET A 354 -10.08 -0.60 5.76
C MET A 354 -9.49 -1.75 6.58
N GLN A 355 -9.28 -1.53 7.87
CA GLN A 355 -8.63 -2.50 8.74
C GLN A 355 -9.68 -3.39 9.39
N GLU A 356 -9.70 -4.65 8.96
CA GLU A 356 -10.41 -5.77 9.60
C GLU A 356 -9.83 -6.12 10.99
N GLU A 357 -8.67 -5.58 11.38
CA GLU A 357 -8.09 -5.81 12.70
C GLU A 357 -7.64 -4.49 13.34
N GLY A 358 -8.45 -3.99 14.27
CA GLY A 358 -8.12 -2.93 15.22
C GLY A 358 -7.96 -1.55 14.62
N GLN A 359 -8.92 -0.64 14.87
CA GLN A 359 -8.72 0.76 14.52
C GLN A 359 -7.51 1.34 15.28
N PRO A 360 -6.74 2.24 14.64
CA PRO A 360 -5.59 2.85 15.28
C PRO A 360 -6.06 3.61 16.53
N LEU A 361 -5.50 3.25 17.69
CA LEU A 361 -5.75 3.90 18.97
C LEU A 361 -5.15 5.32 19.06
N LYS A 362 -4.35 5.70 18.07
CA LYS A 362 -3.71 7.01 17.94
C LYS A 362 -4.30 7.74 16.74
N LEU A 363 -4.51 9.04 16.91
CA LEU A 363 -4.86 9.93 15.82
C LEU A 363 -3.82 9.78 14.71
N PRO A 364 -4.25 9.58 13.44
CA PRO A 364 -3.31 9.47 12.34
C PRO A 364 -2.50 10.76 12.22
N GLU A 365 -1.20 10.62 11.95
CA GLU A 365 -0.33 11.76 11.68
C GLU A 365 -0.78 12.42 10.37
N THR A 366 -1.24 13.66 10.45
CA THR A 366 -1.70 14.40 9.29
C THR A 366 -0.58 15.28 8.73
N LYS A 367 -0.48 15.31 7.41
CA LYS A 367 0.49 16.15 6.70
C LYS A 367 -0.22 17.04 5.70
N LYS A 368 0.25 18.28 5.58
CA LYS A 368 -0.24 19.20 4.55
C LYS A 368 0.34 18.79 3.20
N THR A 369 -0.50 18.24 2.34
CA THR A 369 -0.04 17.69 1.06
C THR A 369 -0.91 18.12 -0.12
N LEU A 370 -0.26 18.30 -1.26
CA LEU A 370 -0.91 18.47 -2.55
C LEU A 370 -0.57 17.25 -3.41
N LEU A 371 -1.61 16.57 -3.86
CA LEU A 371 -1.54 15.37 -4.67
C LEU A 371 -2.11 15.68 -6.05
N PHE A 372 -1.29 15.49 -7.07
CA PHE A 372 -1.70 15.62 -8.46
C PHE A 372 -1.53 14.27 -9.16
N THR A 373 -2.56 13.83 -9.87
CA THR A 373 -2.52 12.64 -10.69
C THR A 373 -2.89 13.01 -12.12
N PHE A 374 -1.92 12.92 -13.01
CA PHE A 374 -2.09 13.17 -14.43
C PHE A 374 -2.04 11.86 -15.20
N ASN A 375 -2.93 11.71 -16.17
CA ASN A 375 -2.91 10.62 -17.14
C ASN A 375 -2.11 11.06 -18.36
N VAL A 376 -1.15 10.24 -18.77
CA VAL A 376 -0.41 10.47 -20.01
C VAL A 376 -1.32 10.13 -21.19
N PRO A 377 -1.45 11.02 -22.19
CA PRO A 377 -2.27 10.73 -23.36
C PRO A 377 -1.70 9.55 -24.14
N GLY A 378 -2.58 8.78 -24.80
CA GLY A 378 -2.19 7.66 -25.66
C GLY A 378 -2.75 6.28 -25.27
N MET A 379 -3.51 6.16 -24.17
CA MET A 379 -4.23 4.93 -23.77
C MET A 379 -3.39 3.64 -23.90
N GLY A 380 -2.12 3.72 -23.51
CA GLY A 380 -1.17 2.60 -23.52
C GLY A 380 -0.15 2.62 -24.67
N ASN A 381 -0.43 3.34 -25.77
CA ASN A 381 0.53 3.56 -26.86
C ASN A 381 1.24 4.91 -26.75
N THR A 382 1.88 5.11 -25.60
CA THR A 382 2.50 6.37 -25.22
C THR A 382 3.79 6.61 -26.00
N SER A 383 3.95 7.82 -26.52
CA SER A 383 5.16 8.26 -27.21
C SER A 383 5.99 9.24 -26.36
N PRO A 384 7.29 9.41 -26.65
CA PRO A 384 8.11 10.44 -26.01
C PRO A 384 7.51 11.85 -26.10
N LYS A 385 6.84 12.19 -27.21
CA LYS A 385 6.20 13.51 -27.42
C LYS A 385 5.03 13.76 -26.46
N ASP A 386 4.33 12.69 -26.08
CA ASP A 386 3.22 12.78 -25.14
C ASP A 386 3.72 13.16 -23.74
N MET A 387 4.96 12.75 -23.39
CA MET A 387 5.61 13.16 -22.14
C MET A 387 5.92 14.65 -22.14
N ASP A 388 6.43 15.20 -23.25
CA ASP A 388 6.71 16.63 -23.37
C ASP A 388 5.44 17.48 -23.21
N SER A 389 4.31 16.93 -23.65
CA SER A 389 3.00 17.59 -23.55
C SER A 389 2.48 17.76 -22.12
N LEU A 390 3.14 17.15 -21.12
CA LEU A 390 2.84 17.28 -19.69
C LEU A 390 3.54 18.48 -19.05
N LEU A 391 4.50 19.11 -19.73
CA LEU A 391 5.26 20.25 -19.20
C LEU A 391 4.38 21.40 -18.69
N PRO A 392 3.30 21.81 -19.39
CA PRO A 392 2.38 22.82 -18.87
C PRO A 392 1.69 22.42 -17.55
N LEU A 393 1.48 21.12 -17.30
CA LEU A 393 0.89 20.63 -16.05
C LEU A 393 1.88 20.77 -14.89
N MET A 394 3.18 20.61 -15.12
CA MET A 394 4.19 20.88 -14.09
C MET A 394 4.24 22.37 -13.73
N ASN A 395 4.07 23.26 -14.70
CA ASN A 395 3.90 24.70 -14.43
C ASN A 395 2.64 24.98 -13.60
N MET A 396 1.54 24.26 -13.85
CA MET A 396 0.32 24.35 -13.05
C MET A 396 0.54 23.84 -11.62
N VAL A 397 1.32 22.79 -11.41
CA VAL A 397 1.68 22.29 -10.06
C VAL A 397 2.46 23.37 -9.31
N ILE A 398 3.50 23.95 -9.93
CA ILE A 398 4.29 25.03 -9.36
C ILE A 398 3.39 26.24 -9.00
N TYR A 399 2.51 26.63 -9.92
CA TYR A 399 1.54 27.70 -9.69
C TYR A 399 0.62 27.40 -8.50
N SER A 400 0.17 26.15 -8.37
CA SER A 400 -0.71 25.71 -7.28
C SER A 400 0.00 25.81 -5.92
N ILE A 401 1.29 25.45 -5.83
CA ILE A 401 2.08 25.60 -4.60
C ILE A 401 2.14 27.08 -4.18
N ASP A 402 2.48 27.97 -5.10
CA ASP A 402 2.57 29.41 -4.83
C ASP A 402 1.21 30.01 -4.49
N LYS A 403 0.14 29.47 -5.08
CA LYS A 403 -1.23 29.90 -4.83
C LYS A 403 -1.71 29.48 -3.45
N VAL A 404 -1.48 28.23 -3.04
CA VAL A 404 -1.86 27.70 -1.73
C VAL A 404 -1.18 28.49 -0.61
N LYS A 405 0.09 28.88 -0.79
CA LYS A 405 0.79 29.76 0.17
C LYS A 405 0.10 31.12 0.36
N LYS A 406 -0.41 31.70 -0.72
CA LYS A 406 -1.06 33.03 -0.73
C LYS A 406 -2.52 32.97 -0.29
N LEU A 407 -3.15 31.80 -0.42
CA LEU A 407 -4.53 31.58 -0.03
C LEU A 407 -4.61 31.59 1.49
N ARG A 408 -5.19 32.65 2.05
CA ARG A 408 -5.56 32.71 3.46
C ARG A 408 -7.06 32.83 3.59
N LEU A 409 -7.65 31.98 4.41
CA LEU A 409 -9.08 31.96 4.65
C LEU A 409 -9.46 33.18 5.50
N ASN A 410 -10.67 33.69 5.27
CA ASN A 410 -11.24 34.71 6.15
C ASN A 410 -11.41 34.16 7.56
N ARG A 411 -11.54 35.06 8.54
CA ARG A 411 -11.72 34.69 9.97
C ARG A 411 -12.88 33.70 10.17
N GLU A 412 -13.98 33.90 9.47
CA GLU A 412 -15.14 32.99 9.53
C GLU A 412 -14.84 31.63 8.91
N GLY A 413 -14.11 31.61 7.80
CA GLY A 413 -13.69 30.39 7.13
C GLY A 413 -12.75 29.55 7.99
N LYS A 414 -11.76 30.20 8.60
CA LYS A 414 -10.85 29.58 9.57
C LYS A 414 -11.60 29.02 10.79
N GLN A 415 -12.50 29.79 11.40
CA GLN A 415 -13.31 29.29 12.52
C GLN A 415 -14.22 28.12 12.14
N LYS A 416 -14.69 28.05 10.90
CA LYS A 416 -15.49 26.91 10.41
C LYS A 416 -14.61 25.69 10.19
N ALA A 417 -13.43 25.88 9.58
CA ALA A 417 -12.43 24.85 9.38
C ALA A 417 -11.96 24.23 10.72
N ASP A 418 -11.64 25.06 11.71
CA ASP A 418 -11.19 24.60 13.03
C ASP A 418 -12.31 23.85 13.77
N ARG A 419 -13.56 24.34 13.71
CA ARG A 419 -14.71 23.62 14.27
C ARG A 419 -14.96 22.27 13.58
N ASN A 420 -14.74 22.19 12.28
CA ASN A 420 -14.90 20.94 11.53
C ASN A 420 -13.85 19.90 11.96
N ARG A 421 -12.60 20.32 12.18
CA ARG A 421 -11.51 19.47 12.68
C ARG A 421 -11.74 19.01 14.12
N ALA A 422 -12.11 19.92 15.01
CA ALA A 422 -12.46 19.57 16.39
C ALA A 422 -13.61 18.54 16.45
N ARG A 423 -14.61 18.66 15.57
CA ARG A 423 -15.70 17.68 15.46
C ARG A 423 -15.21 16.30 14.99
N VAL A 424 -14.30 16.27 14.02
CA VAL A 424 -13.72 15.00 13.53
C VAL A 424 -12.88 14.34 14.62
N GLU A 425 -12.06 15.11 15.33
CA GLU A 425 -11.29 14.64 16.48
C GLU A 425 -12.21 14.10 17.58
N GLU A 426 -13.27 14.84 17.95
CA GLU A 426 -14.26 14.39 18.93
C GLU A 426 -14.93 13.08 18.52
N ASN A 427 -15.34 12.96 17.25
CA ASN A 427 -15.92 11.73 16.72
C ASN A 427 -14.94 10.55 16.78
N PHE A 428 -13.66 10.79 16.47
CA PHE A 428 -12.62 9.79 16.57
C PHE A 428 -12.37 9.36 18.02
N LEU A 429 -12.32 10.31 18.96
CA LEU A 429 -12.17 10.03 20.39
C LEU A 429 -13.37 9.23 20.92
N LYS A 430 -14.60 9.61 20.55
CA LYS A 430 -15.82 8.88 20.91
C LYS A 430 -15.82 7.45 20.36
N GLN A 431 -15.47 7.28 19.09
CA GLN A 431 -15.37 5.95 18.47
C GLN A 431 -14.30 5.08 19.13
N THR A 432 -13.14 5.67 19.44
CA THR A 432 -12.04 4.99 20.13
C THR A 432 -12.44 4.60 21.56
N HIS A 433 -13.13 5.49 22.29
CA HIS A 433 -13.62 5.20 23.64
C HIS A 433 -14.64 4.06 23.64
N ALA A 434 -15.63 4.12 22.74
CA ALA A 434 -16.63 3.07 22.59
C ALA A 434 -15.98 1.70 22.33
N GLN A 435 -14.98 1.63 21.45
CA GLN A 435 -14.25 0.38 21.18
C GLN A 435 -13.41 -0.10 22.36
N ARG A 436 -12.76 0.81 23.10
CA ARG A 436 -12.03 0.44 24.32
C ARG A 436 -12.98 -0.13 25.37
N GLN A 437 -14.16 0.46 25.50
CA GLN A 437 -15.20 0.01 26.41
C GLN A 437 -15.75 -1.36 26.01
N GLU A 438 -16.08 -1.55 24.74
CA GLU A 438 -16.52 -2.84 24.19
C GLU A 438 -15.45 -3.93 24.40
N ALA A 439 -14.19 -3.68 24.03
CA ALA A 439 -13.10 -4.63 24.23
C ALA A 439 -12.86 -4.94 25.72
N ALA A 440 -13.02 -3.96 26.61
CA ALA A 440 -12.93 -4.18 28.04
C ALA A 440 -14.11 -5.01 28.59
N GLN A 441 -15.33 -4.80 28.05
CA GLN A 441 -16.50 -5.60 28.38
C GLN A 441 -16.35 -7.04 27.89
N THR A 442 -15.97 -7.26 26.63
CA THR A 442 -15.73 -8.61 26.08
C THR A 442 -14.67 -9.36 26.88
N ARG A 443 -13.55 -8.71 27.24
CA ARG A 443 -12.52 -9.32 28.10
C ARG A 443 -13.02 -9.64 29.51
N ARG A 444 -13.91 -8.82 30.08
CA ARG A 444 -14.52 -9.08 31.39
C ARG A 444 -15.51 -10.25 31.32
N GLU A 445 -16.30 -10.33 30.25
CA GLU A 445 -17.25 -11.41 30.02
C GLU A 445 -16.54 -12.74 29.75
N GLU A 446 -15.47 -12.73 28.95
CA GLU A 446 -14.65 -13.91 28.69
C GLU A 446 -14.00 -14.44 29.98
N LYS A 447 -13.45 -13.55 30.81
CA LYS A 447 -12.93 -13.92 32.15
C LYS A 447 -14.02 -14.51 33.03
N LYS A 448 -15.23 -13.93 33.05
CA LYS A 448 -16.37 -14.44 33.84
C LYS A 448 -16.83 -15.81 33.32
N ARG A 449 -16.85 -16.01 31.99
CA ARG A 449 -17.19 -17.29 31.36
C ARG A 449 -16.14 -18.36 31.67
N ALA A 450 -14.85 -18.04 31.56
CA ALA A 450 -13.76 -18.95 31.89
C ALA A 450 -13.73 -19.31 33.39
N GLU A 451 -13.99 -18.36 34.29
CA GLU A 451 -14.10 -18.63 35.73
C GLU A 451 -15.29 -19.58 36.02
N LYS A 452 -16.43 -19.36 35.35
CA LYS A 452 -17.61 -20.24 35.47
C LYS A 452 -17.34 -21.66 34.94
N GLU A 453 -16.66 -21.77 33.81
CA GLU A 453 -16.27 -23.06 33.23
C GLU A 453 -15.27 -23.81 34.11
N ARG A 454 -14.30 -23.09 34.72
CA ARG A 454 -13.37 -23.67 35.70
C ARG A 454 -14.06 -24.19 36.95
N ILE A 455 -15.09 -23.50 37.44
CA ILE A 455 -15.87 -23.96 38.61
C ILE A 455 -16.74 -25.18 38.26
N MET A 456 -17.31 -25.21 37.05
CA MET A 456 -18.10 -26.34 36.55
C MET A 456 -17.25 -27.60 36.32
N ASN A 457 -15.97 -27.43 35.95
CA ASN A 457 -15.05 -28.52 35.64
C ASN A 457 -14.21 -29.00 36.84
N GLU A 458 -14.54 -28.60 38.07
CA GLU A 458 -13.88 -29.07 39.29
C GLU A 458 -14.42 -30.45 39.69
N GLU A 459 -13.54 -31.45 39.87
CA GLU A 459 -13.92 -32.86 40.07
C GLU A 459 -14.46 -33.18 41.49
N ASP A 460 -14.15 -32.34 42.49
CA ASP A 460 -14.56 -32.53 43.89
C ASP A 460 -15.91 -31.85 44.24
N PRO A 461 -16.97 -32.60 44.60
CA PRO A 461 -18.32 -32.06 44.78
C PRO A 461 -18.48 -31.12 45.99
N GLU A 462 -17.72 -31.31 47.08
CA GLU A 462 -17.73 -30.38 48.21
C GLU A 462 -16.99 -29.07 47.90
N ARG A 463 -15.92 -29.15 47.10
CA ARG A 463 -15.11 -28.00 46.69
C ARG A 463 -15.86 -27.13 45.68
N GLN A 464 -16.59 -27.74 44.75
CA GLN A 464 -17.46 -27.06 43.80
C GLN A 464 -18.54 -26.24 44.51
N ARG A 465 -19.28 -26.82 45.46
CA ARG A 465 -20.34 -26.10 46.20
C ARG A 465 -19.79 -24.89 46.95
N ARG A 466 -18.59 -25.00 47.55
CA ARG A 466 -17.94 -23.89 48.25
C ARG A 466 -17.50 -22.77 47.30
N LEU A 467 -17.02 -23.11 46.09
CA LEU A 467 -16.62 -22.13 45.07
C LEU A 467 -17.84 -21.42 44.46
N GLU A 468 -18.94 -22.15 44.20
CA GLU A 468 -20.19 -21.59 43.69
C GLU A 468 -20.85 -20.65 44.70
N GLU A 469 -20.96 -21.04 45.97
CA GLU A 469 -21.50 -20.17 47.04
C GLU A 469 -20.65 -18.91 47.24
N ALA A 470 -19.31 -19.04 47.17
CA ALA A 470 -18.40 -17.90 47.24
C ALA A 470 -18.56 -16.96 46.04
N ALA A 471 -18.75 -17.49 44.83
CA ALA A 471 -18.98 -16.71 43.61
C ALA A 471 -20.33 -15.98 43.67
N GLN A 472 -21.42 -16.66 44.04
CA GLN A 472 -22.75 -16.05 44.21
C GLN A 472 -22.75 -14.94 45.25
N ARG A 473 -22.08 -15.15 46.39
CA ARG A 473 -21.95 -14.11 47.43
C ARG A 473 -21.14 -12.90 46.95
N ARG A 474 -20.13 -13.09 46.10
CA ARG A 474 -19.38 -11.98 45.48
C ARG A 474 -20.24 -11.21 44.48
N GLU A 475 -21.06 -11.90 43.70
CA GLU A 475 -21.97 -11.26 42.73
C GLU A 475 -23.09 -10.48 43.41
N GLN A 476 -23.74 -11.04 44.45
CA GLN A 476 -24.74 -10.33 45.25
C GLN A 476 -24.18 -9.05 45.88
N LYS A 477 -22.96 -9.11 46.45
CA LYS A 477 -22.29 -7.91 46.99
C LYS A 477 -22.00 -6.86 45.91
N LYS A 478 -21.70 -7.27 44.67
CA LYS A 478 -21.50 -6.32 43.55
C LYS A 478 -22.82 -5.66 43.15
N ILE A 479 -23.90 -6.43 43.04
CA ILE A 479 -25.24 -5.92 42.71
C ILE A 479 -25.73 -4.94 43.78
N GLU A 480 -25.57 -5.29 45.05
CA GLU A 480 -25.97 -4.44 46.18
C GLU A 480 -25.22 -3.10 46.17
N LYS A 481 -23.90 -3.13 45.95
CA LYS A 481 -23.08 -1.92 45.80
C LYS A 481 -23.51 -1.05 44.61
N LYS A 482 -23.82 -1.65 43.46
CA LYS A 482 -24.34 -0.93 42.28
C LYS A 482 -25.68 -0.26 42.59
N GLN A 483 -26.59 -0.98 43.24
CA GLN A 483 -27.90 -0.45 43.64
C GLN A 483 -27.77 0.69 44.65
N MET A 484 -26.79 0.64 45.57
CA MET A 484 -26.52 1.75 46.48
C MET A 484 -25.98 2.99 45.75
N LYS A 485 -25.09 2.83 44.77
CA LYS A 485 -24.54 3.93 43.97
C LYS A 485 -25.60 4.60 43.08
N MET A 486 -26.42 3.84 42.36
CA MET A 486 -27.51 4.40 41.55
C MET A 486 -28.50 5.24 42.37
N LYS A 487 -28.80 4.80 43.60
CA LYS A 487 -29.65 5.56 44.52
C LYS A 487 -29.03 6.90 44.93
N GLN A 488 -27.70 6.99 45.04
CA GLN A 488 -27.00 8.23 45.39
C GLN A 488 -26.94 9.22 44.22
N ILE A 489 -26.72 8.73 43.00
CA ILE A 489 -26.70 9.58 41.78
C ILE A 489 -28.08 10.21 41.55
N LYS A 490 -29.15 9.43 41.71
CA LYS A 490 -30.54 9.91 41.55
C LYS A 490 -30.96 10.99 42.56
N VAL A 491 -30.35 11.01 43.75
CA VAL A 491 -30.60 12.02 44.79
C VAL A 491 -29.78 13.29 44.55
N LYS A 492 -28.65 13.20 43.84
CA LYS A 492 -27.77 14.33 43.54
C LYS A 492 -28.17 15.09 42.25
N ALA A 493 -29.00 14.47 41.41
CA ALA A 493 -29.54 15.06 40.18
C ALA A 493 -30.93 15.73 40.36
N MET A 494 -31.54 15.61 41.55
CA MET A 494 -32.71 16.40 42.00
C MET A 494 -32.23 17.59 42.85
#